data_AF-A0A380TDB8-F1
#
_entry.id   AF-A0A380TDB8-F1
#
_cell.length_a   1.000
_cell.length_b   1.000
_cell.length_c   1.000
_cell.angle_alpha   90.00
_cell.angle_beta   90.00
_cell.angle_gamma   90.00
#
_symmetry.space_group_name_H-M   'P 1'
#
loop_
_entity.id
_entity.type
_entity.pdbx_description
1 polymer ?
#
loop_
_entity_poly.entity_id
_entity_poly.type
_entity_poly.pdbx_seq_one_letter_code
_entity_poly.pdbx_strand_id
1 'polypeptide(L)'
;MSETFLEWTAKYRLGVEMLDYEHQDLFARLNELNEELLRHDEREKIEACLGEIYARMQAHFALEERFMREHKFPGYAAHKTEHDQLLDEFMEFMMRFERDATLTYGEAEQATLKHWVVDHVLTSDLEMGRFAAGNPISRKR
;
A
#
# COMPACT_ATOMS: atom_id res chain seq x y z
N MET A 1 -21.06 -11.05 10.13
CA MET A 1 -20.03 -10.00 10.18
C MET A 1 -18.85 -10.57 9.41
N SER A 2 -18.65 -10.18 8.15
CA SER A 2 -17.40 -10.54 7.47
C SER A 2 -16.24 -9.91 8.24
N GLU A 3 -15.17 -10.67 8.47
CA GLU A 3 -13.93 -10.09 8.95
C GLU A 3 -13.42 -9.10 7.89
N THR A 4 -13.07 -7.89 8.31
CA THR A 4 -12.44 -6.89 7.45
C THR A 4 -11.06 -7.39 7.02
N PHE A 5 -10.77 -7.34 5.72
CA PHE A 5 -9.53 -7.89 5.14
C PHE A 5 -8.26 -7.23 5.72
N LEU A 6 -8.33 -5.92 5.95
CA LEU A 6 -7.32 -5.08 6.60
C LEU A 6 -7.99 -4.20 7.66
N GLU A 7 -7.63 -4.40 8.93
CA GLU A 7 -8.09 -3.55 10.02
C GLU A 7 -7.02 -2.48 10.35
N TRP A 8 -7.37 -1.20 10.20
CA TRP A 8 -6.50 -0.11 10.65
C TRP A 8 -6.45 -0.08 12.19
N THR A 9 -5.25 -0.21 12.74
CA THR A 9 -5.02 -0.10 14.19
C THR A 9 -3.82 0.81 14.46
N ALA A 10 -3.61 1.16 15.74
CA ALA A 10 -2.54 2.07 16.15
C ALA A 10 -1.12 1.61 15.77
N LYS A 11 -0.93 0.32 15.42
CA LYS A 11 0.38 -0.21 14.99
C LYS A 11 0.86 0.34 13.65
N TYR A 12 -0.04 0.86 12.81
CA TYR A 12 0.29 1.46 11.51
C TYR A 12 0.52 2.97 11.59
N ARG A 13 0.29 3.57 12.76
CA ARG A 13 0.37 5.02 12.92
C ARG A 13 1.82 5.49 12.87
N LEU A 14 2.13 6.38 11.94
CA LEU A 14 3.42 7.03 11.80
C LEU A 14 3.57 8.21 12.75
N GLY A 15 2.45 8.82 13.17
CA GLY A 15 2.43 10.06 13.94
C GLY A 15 2.55 11.30 13.06
N VAL A 16 2.39 11.15 11.75
CA VAL A 16 2.32 12.22 10.75
C VAL A 16 0.90 12.22 10.21
N GLU A 17 0.07 13.13 10.71
CA GLU A 17 -1.40 13.12 10.51
C GLU A 17 -1.82 12.98 9.05
N MET A 18 -1.14 13.67 8.14
CA MET A 18 -1.44 13.61 6.71
C MET A 18 -1.15 12.24 6.10
N LEU A 19 -0.07 11.57 6.52
CA LEU A 19 0.29 10.24 6.02
C LEU A 19 -0.61 9.16 6.65
N ASP A 20 -0.91 9.29 7.95
CA ASP A 20 -1.84 8.40 8.65
C ASP A 20 -3.25 8.44 8.02
N TYR A 21 -3.66 9.59 7.49
CA TYR A 21 -4.91 9.73 6.75
C TYR A 21 -4.87 9.01 5.39
N GLU A 22 -3.81 9.20 4.59
CA GLU A 22 -3.65 8.53 3.29
C GLU A 22 -3.55 7.00 3.44
N HIS A 23 -2.88 6.50 4.48
CA HIS A 23 -2.86 5.07 4.79
C HIS A 23 -4.26 4.54 5.11
N GLN A 24 -5.06 5.26 5.90
CA GLN A 24 -6.44 4.85 6.19
C GLN A 24 -7.30 4.76 4.93
N ASP A 25 -7.16 5.72 4.00
CA ASP A 25 -7.86 5.68 2.70
C ASP A 25 -7.41 4.48 1.86
N LEU A 26 -6.11 4.21 1.78
CA LEU A 26 -5.58 3.02 1.09
C LEU A 26 -6.09 1.71 1.70
N PHE A 27 -6.14 1.58 3.02
CA PHE A 27 -6.72 0.41 3.71
C PHE A 27 -8.19 0.23 3.34
N ALA A 28 -8.98 1.31 3.35
CA ALA A 28 -10.39 1.25 3.01
C ALA A 28 -10.61 0.79 1.56
N ARG A 29 -9.82 1.32 0.62
CA ARG A 29 -9.90 0.95 -0.80
C ARG A 29 -9.48 -0.50 -1.06
N LEU A 30 -8.45 -0.98 -0.37
CA LEU A 30 -8.05 -2.39 -0.47
C LEU A 30 -9.08 -3.34 0.12
N ASN A 31 -9.78 -2.93 1.18
CA ASN A 31 -10.91 -3.68 1.70
C ASN A 31 -12.04 -3.76 0.66
N GLU A 32 -12.38 -2.64 0.02
CA GLU A 32 -13.37 -2.59 -1.06
C GLU A 32 -12.95 -3.49 -2.23
N LEU A 33 -11.73 -3.35 -2.74
CA LEU A 33 -11.19 -4.21 -3.80
C LEU A 33 -11.29 -5.70 -3.44
N ASN A 34 -10.93 -6.07 -2.23
CA ASN A 34 -11.03 -7.46 -1.77
C ASN A 34 -12.49 -7.95 -1.76
N GLU A 35 -13.45 -7.13 -1.34
CA GLU A 35 -14.87 -7.49 -1.40
C GLU A 35 -15.36 -7.70 -2.84
N GLU A 36 -15.01 -6.80 -3.74
CA GLU A 36 -15.36 -6.86 -5.17
C GLU A 36 -14.79 -8.13 -5.84
N LEU A 37 -13.52 -8.44 -5.55
CA LEU A 37 -12.86 -9.64 -6.03
C LEU A 37 -13.49 -10.92 -5.47
N LEU A 38 -13.90 -10.94 -4.19
CA LEU A 38 -14.58 -12.09 -3.56
C LEU A 38 -16.02 -12.31 -4.06
N ARG A 39 -16.71 -11.23 -4.44
CA ARG A 39 -18.07 -11.31 -5.00
C ARG A 39 -18.10 -11.75 -6.45
N HIS A 40 -16.94 -11.82 -7.11
CA HIS A 40 -16.84 -11.95 -8.56
C HIS A 40 -17.70 -10.89 -9.27
N ASP A 41 -17.61 -9.64 -8.78
CA ASP A 41 -18.30 -8.50 -9.37
C ASP A 41 -17.83 -8.27 -10.83
N GLU A 42 -18.52 -7.38 -11.54
CA GLU A 42 -18.22 -7.09 -12.94
C GLU A 42 -16.76 -6.68 -13.12
N ARG A 43 -16.08 -7.29 -14.10
CA ARG A 43 -14.64 -7.10 -14.35
C ARG A 43 -14.26 -5.63 -14.52
N GLU A 44 -15.09 -4.87 -15.22
CA GLU A 44 -14.88 -3.43 -15.45
C GLU A 44 -14.86 -2.64 -14.12
N LYS A 45 -15.67 -3.05 -13.13
CA LYS A 45 -15.71 -2.43 -11.80
C LYS A 45 -14.44 -2.73 -11.02
N ILE A 46 -13.94 -3.96 -11.08
CA ILE A 46 -12.68 -4.36 -10.46
C ILE A 46 -11.50 -3.62 -11.11
N GLU A 47 -11.46 -3.54 -12.44
CA GLU A 47 -10.44 -2.81 -13.19
C GLU A 47 -10.42 -1.31 -12.82
N ALA A 48 -11.60 -0.69 -12.67
CA ALA A 48 -11.71 0.69 -12.19
C ALA A 48 -11.16 0.84 -10.76
N CYS A 49 -11.53 -0.05 -9.84
CA CYS A 49 -11.04 -0.04 -8.45
C CYS A 49 -9.51 -0.17 -8.39
N LEU A 50 -8.93 -1.08 -9.19
CA LEU A 50 -7.50 -1.25 -9.31
C LEU A 50 -6.80 0.02 -9.81
N GLY A 51 -7.34 0.65 -10.86
CA GLY A 51 -6.81 1.91 -11.38
C GLY A 51 -6.84 3.04 -10.36
N GLU A 52 -7.91 3.15 -9.57
CA GLU A 52 -8.01 4.13 -8.49
C GLU A 52 -6.97 3.89 -7.40
N ILE A 53 -6.78 2.64 -6.97
CA ILE A 53 -5.78 2.29 -5.95
C ILE A 53 -4.37 2.60 -6.46
N TYR A 54 -4.05 2.24 -7.70
CA TYR A 54 -2.74 2.53 -8.29
C TYR A 54 -2.44 4.04 -8.33
N ALA A 55 -3.42 4.86 -8.73
CA ALA A 55 -3.28 6.31 -8.72
C ALA A 55 -3.08 6.87 -7.31
N ARG A 56 -3.77 6.31 -6.31
CA ARG A 56 -3.62 6.69 -4.89
C ARG A 56 -2.26 6.30 -4.35
N MET A 57 -1.77 5.10 -4.63
CA MET A 57 -0.42 4.66 -4.25
C MET A 57 0.65 5.59 -4.81
N GLN A 58 0.58 5.94 -6.10
CA GLN A 58 1.52 6.90 -6.70
C GLN A 58 1.50 8.26 -6.00
N ALA A 59 0.30 8.81 -5.74
CA ALA A 59 0.17 10.11 -5.08
C ALA A 59 0.69 10.07 -3.63
N HIS A 60 0.37 9.01 -2.91
CA HIS A 60 0.83 8.77 -1.55
C HIS A 60 2.36 8.63 -1.47
N PHE A 61 2.97 7.79 -2.32
CA PHE A 61 4.42 7.64 -2.38
C PHE A 61 5.12 8.95 -2.75
N ALA A 62 4.57 9.74 -3.67
CA ALA A 62 5.12 11.05 -3.99
C ALA A 62 5.09 12.03 -2.79
N LEU A 63 4.04 11.95 -1.96
CA LEU A 63 3.91 12.73 -0.73
C LEU A 63 4.96 12.30 0.31
N GLU A 64 5.10 11.00 0.55
CA GLU A 64 6.12 10.46 1.47
C GLU A 64 7.53 10.76 1.01
N GLU A 65 7.83 10.58 -0.26
CA GLU A 65 9.13 10.90 -0.83
C GLU A 65 9.46 12.39 -0.68
N ARG A 66 8.48 13.26 -0.86
CA ARG A 66 8.65 14.69 -0.60
C ARG A 66 8.95 14.93 0.88
N PHE A 67 8.17 14.34 1.78
CA PHE A 67 8.37 14.42 3.22
C PHE A 67 9.78 13.96 3.62
N MET A 68 10.22 12.80 3.14
CA MET A 68 11.54 12.22 3.38
C MET A 68 12.67 13.15 2.91
N ARG A 69 12.55 13.74 1.71
CA ARG A 69 13.56 14.68 1.18
C ARG A 69 13.62 15.96 2.00
N GLU A 70 12.47 16.54 2.37
CA GLU A 70 12.40 17.77 3.17
C GLU A 70 13.04 17.58 4.55
N HIS A 71 12.86 16.41 5.17
CA HIS A 71 13.40 16.08 6.49
C HIS A 71 14.79 15.42 6.45
N LYS A 72 15.38 15.24 5.26
CA LYS A 72 16.68 14.57 5.04
C LYS A 72 16.71 13.17 5.66
N PHE A 73 15.63 12.41 5.50
CA PHE A 73 15.53 11.04 5.99
C PHE A 73 16.64 10.18 5.36
N PRO A 74 17.54 9.56 6.17
CA PRO A 74 18.68 8.82 5.64
C PRO A 74 18.30 7.59 4.80
N GLY A 75 17.12 7.01 5.06
CA GLY A 75 16.61 5.81 4.36
C GLY A 75 15.95 6.09 3.01
N TYR A 76 15.88 7.34 2.56
CA TYR A 76 15.11 7.77 1.38
C TYR A 76 15.37 6.92 0.12
N ALA A 77 16.64 6.64 -0.21
CA ALA A 77 16.96 5.91 -1.44
C ALA A 77 16.43 4.47 -1.42
N ALA A 78 16.53 3.79 -0.28
CA ALA A 78 16.01 2.44 -0.11
C ALA A 78 14.48 2.44 -0.11
N HIS A 79 13.86 3.35 0.64
CA HIS A 79 12.39 3.47 0.70
C HIS A 79 11.79 3.78 -0.67
N LYS A 80 12.37 4.72 -1.43
CA LYS A 80 11.94 4.98 -2.81
C LYS A 80 12.04 3.75 -3.71
N THR A 81 13.10 2.94 -3.55
CA THR A 81 13.25 1.71 -4.34
C THR A 81 12.13 0.73 -4.03
N GLU A 82 11.72 0.62 -2.76
CA GLU A 82 10.57 -0.19 -2.37
C GLU A 82 9.26 0.36 -2.96
N HIS A 83 9.04 1.68 -3.00
CA HIS A 83 7.88 2.29 -3.70
C HIS A 83 7.84 1.92 -5.18
N ASP A 84 8.96 2.06 -5.89
CA ASP A 84 9.04 1.76 -7.31
C ASP A 84 8.69 0.28 -7.57
N GLN A 85 9.21 -0.63 -6.72
CA GLN A 85 8.89 -2.06 -6.78
C GLN A 85 7.41 -2.36 -6.54
N LEU A 86 6.80 -1.74 -5.53
CA LEU A 86 5.39 -1.94 -5.22
C LEU A 86 4.48 -1.45 -6.35
N LEU A 87 4.82 -0.33 -7.00
CA LEU A 87 4.08 0.17 -8.17
C LEU A 87 4.21 -0.78 -9.36
N ASP A 88 5.41 -1.31 -9.62
CA ASP A 88 5.63 -2.27 -10.70
C ASP A 88 4.85 -3.58 -10.46
N GLU A 89 4.90 -4.13 -9.24
CA GLU A 89 4.13 -5.32 -8.86
C GLU A 89 2.61 -5.11 -8.99
N PHE A 90 2.11 -3.94 -8.58
CA PHE A 90 0.70 -3.59 -8.71
C PHE A 90 0.28 -3.49 -10.18
N MET A 91 1.12 -2.87 -11.02
CA MET A 91 0.89 -2.78 -12.47
C MET A 91 0.88 -4.16 -13.12
N GLU A 92 1.81 -5.05 -12.73
CA GLU A 92 1.82 -6.43 -13.21
C GLU A 92 0.55 -7.19 -12.84
N PHE A 93 0.04 -7.00 -11.62
CA PHE A 93 -1.23 -7.57 -11.20
C PHE A 93 -2.40 -7.05 -12.03
N MET A 94 -2.48 -5.73 -12.28
CA MET A 94 -3.49 -5.13 -13.14
C MET A 94 -3.46 -5.73 -14.56
N MET A 95 -2.27 -5.83 -15.17
CA MET A 95 -2.12 -6.40 -16.51
C MET A 95 -2.49 -7.88 -16.56
N ARG A 96 -2.15 -8.66 -15.52
CA ARG A 96 -2.55 -10.06 -15.42
C ARG A 96 -4.07 -10.18 -15.30
N PHE A 97 -4.68 -9.36 -14.45
CA PHE A 97 -6.12 -9.31 -14.27
C PHE A 97 -6.81 -8.98 -15.59
N GLU A 98 -6.35 -7.96 -16.33
CA GLU A 98 -6.89 -7.53 -17.63
C GLU A 98 -6.76 -8.60 -18.73
N ARG A 99 -5.67 -9.38 -18.74
CA ARG A 99 -5.40 -10.37 -19.81
C ARG A 99 -6.01 -11.74 -19.56
N ASP A 100 -6.14 -12.14 -18.30
CA ASP A 100 -6.58 -13.47 -17.93
C ASP A 100 -8.02 -13.43 -17.38
N ALA A 101 -8.97 -13.81 -18.22
CA ALA A 101 -10.39 -13.94 -17.84
C ALA A 101 -10.65 -15.08 -16.84
N THR A 102 -9.65 -15.94 -16.63
CA THR A 102 -9.72 -17.09 -15.72
C THR A 102 -8.92 -16.89 -14.43
N LEU A 103 -8.33 -15.70 -14.24
CA LEU A 103 -7.58 -15.38 -13.03
C LEU A 103 -8.50 -15.51 -11.81
N THR A 104 -8.31 -16.60 -11.06
CA THR A 104 -9.02 -16.81 -9.80
C THR A 104 -8.38 -15.95 -8.72
N TYR A 105 -9.16 -15.07 -8.10
CA TYR A 105 -8.74 -14.38 -6.89
C TYR A 105 -8.72 -15.38 -5.72
N GLY A 106 -7.53 -15.82 -5.32
CA GLY A 106 -7.32 -16.80 -4.26
C GLY A 106 -6.45 -16.27 -3.12
N GLU A 107 -5.96 -17.19 -2.30
CA GLU A 107 -5.08 -16.87 -1.16
C GLU A 107 -3.77 -16.19 -1.59
N ALA A 108 -3.25 -16.51 -2.77
CA ALA A 108 -2.02 -15.94 -3.29
C ALA A 108 -2.20 -14.44 -3.62
N GLU A 109 -3.26 -14.09 -4.35
CA GLU A 109 -3.58 -12.71 -4.70
C GLU A 109 -3.91 -11.88 -3.45
N GLN A 110 -4.65 -12.47 -2.50
CA GLN A 110 -4.90 -11.86 -1.18
C GLN A 110 -3.61 -11.59 -0.41
N ALA A 111 -2.66 -12.54 -0.42
CA ALA A 111 -1.37 -12.38 0.25
C ALA A 111 -0.56 -11.24 -0.39
N THR A 112 -0.58 -11.13 -1.72
CA THR A 112 0.06 -10.03 -2.46
C THR A 112 -0.54 -8.67 -2.09
N LEU A 113 -1.88 -8.53 -2.09
CA LEU A 113 -2.54 -7.28 -1.68
C LEU A 113 -2.21 -6.89 -0.23
N LYS A 114 -2.12 -7.87 0.67
CA LYS A 114 -1.70 -7.63 2.06
C LYS A 114 -0.25 -7.19 2.14
N HIS A 115 0.65 -7.83 1.39
CA HIS A 115 2.07 -7.50 1.39
C HIS A 115 2.31 -6.03 1.05
N TRP A 116 1.66 -5.52 -0.01
CA TRP A 116 1.89 -4.17 -0.50
C TRP A 116 1.64 -3.06 0.52
N VAL A 117 0.65 -3.25 1.39
CA VAL A 117 0.29 -2.20 2.37
C VAL A 117 0.66 -2.58 3.79
N VAL A 118 0.48 -3.83 4.22
CA VAL A 118 0.77 -4.21 5.60
C VAL A 118 2.28 -4.25 5.83
N ASP A 119 3.03 -4.91 4.96
CA ASP A 119 4.45 -5.12 5.21
C ASP A 119 5.24 -3.84 4.96
N HIS A 120 4.90 -3.08 3.91
CA HIS A 120 5.53 -1.78 3.66
C HIS A 120 5.32 -0.80 4.82
N VAL A 121 4.07 -0.62 5.27
CA VAL A 121 3.77 0.31 6.37
C VAL A 121 4.45 -0.13 7.67
N LEU A 122 4.39 -1.43 8.00
CA LEU A 122 4.97 -1.94 9.26
C LEU A 122 6.51 -1.97 9.26
N THR A 123 7.16 -1.79 8.11
CA THR A 123 8.61 -1.82 8.01
C THR A 123 9.18 -0.44 7.70
N SER A 124 8.95 0.06 6.50
CA SER A 124 9.60 1.26 5.96
C SER A 124 8.92 2.54 6.43
N ASP A 125 7.59 2.61 6.38
CA ASP A 125 6.88 3.82 6.80
C ASP A 125 6.99 4.05 8.30
N LEU A 126 6.89 2.99 9.12
CA LEU A 126 7.13 3.10 10.57
C LEU A 126 8.58 3.51 10.91
N GLU A 127 9.57 3.17 10.08
CA GLU A 127 10.93 3.68 10.27
C GLU A 127 11.00 5.19 9.99
N MET A 128 10.37 5.63 8.90
CA MET A 128 10.21 7.07 8.60
C MET A 128 9.45 7.80 9.71
N GLY A 129 8.34 7.26 10.22
CA GLY A 129 7.57 7.83 11.33
C GLY A 129 8.38 7.92 12.62
N ARG A 130 9.17 6.87 12.94
CA ARG A 130 10.11 6.90 14.08
C ARG A 130 11.14 8.03 13.92
N PHE A 131 11.72 8.19 12.73
CA PHE A 131 12.65 9.28 12.44
C PHE A 131 11.99 10.66 12.60
N ALA A 132 10.75 10.83 12.10
CA ALA A 132 9.99 12.06 12.24
C ALA A 132 9.73 12.44 13.71
N ALA A 133 9.55 11.44 14.58
CA ALA A 133 9.42 11.62 16.02
C ALA A 133 10.77 11.85 16.76
N GLY A 134 11.89 11.93 16.04
CA GLY A 134 13.23 12.11 16.59
C GLY A 134 13.88 10.85 17.15
N ASN A 135 13.32 9.67 16.86
CA ASN A 135 13.87 8.39 17.32
C ASN A 135 14.97 7.87 16.37
N PRO A 136 15.92 7.05 16.87
CA PRO A 136 16.92 6.41 16.03
C PRO A 136 16.29 5.49 14.98
N ILE A 137 16.83 5.51 13.76
CA ILE A 137 16.49 4.56 12.69
C ILE A 137 17.23 3.24 12.88
N SER A 138 16.61 2.13 12.47
CA SER A 138 17.28 0.83 12.48
C SER A 138 18.21 0.78 11.27
N ARG A 139 19.50 0.50 11.47
CA ARG A 139 20.34 0.19 10.31
C ARG A 139 19.95 -1.22 9.83
N LYS A 140 19.09 -1.33 8.81
CA LYS A 140 18.96 -2.56 8.02
C LYS A 140 20.39 -2.93 7.58
N ARG A 141 20.90 -4.08 8.07
CA ARG A 141 22.25 -4.58 7.81
C ARG A 141 22.37 -5.09 6.38
#